data_AF-A0A966URQ6-F1
#
_entry.id   AF-A0A966URQ6-F1
#
_cell.length_a   1.000
_cell.length_b   1.000
_cell.length_c   1.000
_cell.angle_alpha   90.00
_cell.angle_beta   90.00
_cell.angle_gamma   90.00
#
_symmetry.space_group_name_H-M   'P 1'
#
loop_
_entity.id
_entity.type
_entity.pdbx_description
1 polymer ?
#
loop_
_entity_poly.entity_id
_entity_poly.type
_entity_poly.pdbx_seq_one_letter_code
_entity_poly.pdbx_strand_id
1 'polypeptide(L)'
;MANTANITALTTDFNVTPYYDDYDGNKGYYRILFKPGYAIQARELTQMQTALQEQIQRFGRNIFKDGTIVLPGAFYLETNLGLTAGRGVRYVKVNDTDASGATVSMSQWQNFINMAKANVGNTTVEIAGLTSGIKARIIQTLDGLQSSSNSKTLYVSYTSASPTNSTQKV
;
A
#
# COMPACT_ATOMS: atom_id res chain seq x y z
N MET A 1 24.05 -6.96 -38.15
CA MET A 1 25.30 -6.56 -37.45
C MET A 1 25.06 -6.80 -35.98
N ALA A 2 25.82 -7.72 -35.37
CA ALA A 2 25.58 -8.20 -34.02
C ALA A 2 25.78 -7.09 -32.98
N ASN A 3 24.80 -6.92 -32.08
CA ASN A 3 24.96 -6.13 -30.86
C ASN A 3 25.31 -7.10 -29.73
N THR A 4 26.58 -7.47 -29.62
CA THR A 4 27.09 -8.24 -28.47
C THR A 4 27.24 -7.27 -27.30
N ALA A 5 26.21 -7.19 -26.46
CA ALA A 5 26.34 -6.54 -25.16
C ALA A 5 27.42 -7.26 -24.33
N ASN A 6 28.32 -6.47 -23.74
CA ASN A 6 29.38 -6.93 -22.86
C ASN A 6 28.79 -7.76 -21.70
N ILE A 7 29.18 -9.04 -21.61
CA ILE A 7 28.63 -10.05 -20.67
C ILE A 7 29.53 -10.20 -19.42
N THR A 8 30.32 -9.18 -19.08
CA THR A 8 31.11 -9.21 -17.85
C THR A 8 30.17 -9.01 -16.65
N ALA A 9 29.54 -10.11 -16.22
CA ALA A 9 28.93 -10.20 -14.92
C ALA A 9 29.98 -9.81 -13.87
N LEU A 10 29.61 -8.91 -12.96
CA LEU A 10 30.41 -8.63 -11.78
C LEU A 10 30.54 -9.96 -11.01
N THR A 11 31.71 -10.58 -11.03
CA THR A 11 31.92 -11.84 -10.31
C THR A 11 31.79 -11.57 -8.82
N THR A 12 30.77 -12.16 -8.20
CA THR A 12 30.52 -12.06 -6.75
C THR A 12 31.26 -13.16 -5.97
N ASP A 13 32.15 -13.89 -6.64
CA ASP A 13 33.00 -14.89 -5.99
C ASP A 13 34.27 -14.22 -5.46
N PHE A 14 34.25 -13.95 -4.14
CA PHE A 14 35.39 -13.39 -3.41
C PHE A 14 36.29 -14.48 -2.80
N ASN A 15 35.97 -15.77 -3.00
CA ASN A 15 36.79 -16.89 -2.54
C ASN A 15 37.87 -17.29 -3.56
N VAL A 16 38.43 -16.31 -4.25
CA VAL A 16 39.52 -16.48 -5.22
C VAL A 16 40.70 -15.60 -4.84
N THR A 17 41.89 -15.94 -5.33
CA THR A 17 43.09 -15.11 -5.16
C THR A 17 42.79 -13.68 -5.64
N PRO A 18 43.14 -12.62 -4.88
CA PRO A 18 43.91 -12.57 -3.62
C PRO A 18 43.08 -12.57 -2.33
N TYR A 19 41.75 -12.65 -2.40
CA TYR A 19 40.85 -12.31 -1.30
C TYR A 19 40.46 -13.48 -0.40
N TYR A 20 40.29 -14.68 -0.97
CA TYR A 20 40.03 -15.94 -0.25
C TYR A 20 38.94 -15.81 0.84
N ASP A 21 37.87 -15.08 0.55
CA ASP A 21 36.77 -14.90 1.47
C ASP A 21 35.87 -16.15 1.50
N ASP A 22 36.12 -17.03 2.47
CA ASP A 22 35.39 -18.28 2.69
C ASP A 22 34.42 -18.20 3.89
N TYR A 23 33.95 -16.99 4.22
CA TYR A 23 32.96 -16.81 5.28
C TYR A 23 31.73 -17.70 5.05
N ASP A 24 31.37 -18.49 6.06
CA ASP A 24 30.18 -19.32 6.06
C ASP A 24 29.37 -19.03 7.32
N GLY A 25 28.18 -18.44 7.11
CA GLY A 25 27.25 -18.09 8.18
C GLY A 25 26.70 -19.29 8.96
N ASN A 26 26.86 -20.52 8.46
CA ASN A 26 26.45 -21.75 9.16
C ASN A 26 27.46 -22.21 10.21
N LYS A 27 28.73 -21.78 10.11
CA LYS A 27 29.78 -22.15 11.07
C LYS A 27 29.66 -21.42 12.41
N GLY A 28 28.84 -20.36 12.49
CA GLY A 28 28.54 -19.66 13.75
C GLY A 28 29.68 -18.80 14.32
N TYR A 29 30.67 -18.44 13.50
CA TYR A 29 31.73 -17.52 13.93
C TYR A 29 31.24 -16.07 13.90
N TYR A 30 31.28 -15.40 15.06
CA TYR A 30 30.85 -14.00 15.23
C TYR A 30 31.99 -13.00 15.38
N ARG A 31 33.20 -13.48 15.68
CA ARG A 31 34.35 -12.63 16.03
C ARG A 31 35.64 -13.29 15.57
N ILE A 32 36.47 -12.49 14.92
CA ILE A 32 37.86 -12.83 14.60
C ILE A 32 38.75 -12.22 15.68
N LEU A 33 39.69 -13.00 16.22
CA LEU A 33 40.61 -12.57 17.27
C LEU A 33 41.99 -12.34 16.66
N PHE A 34 42.54 -11.14 16.83
CA PHE A 34 43.90 -10.83 16.41
C PHE A 34 44.90 -11.20 17.49
N LYS A 35 46.00 -11.83 17.08
CA LYS A 35 47.16 -12.03 17.95
C LYS A 35 48.04 -10.76 17.90
N PRO A 36 48.27 -10.06 19.02
CA PRO A 36 49.11 -8.87 19.02
C PRO A 36 50.55 -9.23 18.62
N GLY A 37 51.21 -8.32 17.90
CA GLY A 37 52.59 -8.51 17.43
C GLY A 37 52.75 -9.32 16.14
N TYR A 38 51.64 -9.72 15.50
CA TYR A 38 51.63 -10.38 14.19
C TYR A 38 50.89 -9.52 13.17
N ALA A 39 51.37 -9.54 11.92
CA ALA A 39 50.70 -8.84 10.83
C ALA A 39 49.37 -9.52 10.52
N ILE A 40 48.32 -8.71 10.33
CA ILE A 40 46.98 -9.17 9.98
C ILE A 40 47.00 -9.61 8.50
N GLN A 41 46.48 -10.79 8.23
CA GLN A 41 46.36 -11.29 6.86
C GLN A 41 45.14 -10.63 6.18
N ALA A 42 45.26 -10.31 4.89
CA ALA A 42 44.15 -9.74 4.10
C ALA A 42 42.85 -10.56 4.19
N ARG A 43 42.98 -11.89 4.31
CA ARG A 43 41.87 -12.82 4.50
C ARG A 43 41.07 -12.58 5.79
N GLU A 44 41.75 -12.26 6.90
CA GLU A 44 41.07 -11.97 8.17
C GLU A 44 40.25 -10.67 8.07
N LEU A 45 40.76 -9.71 7.29
CA LEU A 45 40.10 -8.44 7.06
C LEU A 45 38.87 -8.60 6.15
N THR A 46 38.98 -9.32 5.05
CA THR A 46 37.85 -9.58 4.15
C THR A 46 36.77 -10.39 4.84
N GLN A 47 37.14 -11.44 5.58
CA GLN A 47 36.17 -12.25 6.33
C GLN A 47 35.45 -11.44 7.43
N MET A 48 36.13 -10.50 8.08
CA MET A 48 35.51 -9.58 9.04
C MET A 48 34.48 -8.66 8.37
N GLN A 49 34.79 -8.14 7.18
CA GLN A 49 33.88 -7.29 6.42
C GLN A 49 32.62 -8.06 6.02
N THR A 50 32.76 -9.29 5.54
CA THR A 50 31.63 -10.16 5.15
C THR A 50 30.77 -10.55 6.35
N ALA A 51 31.38 -10.89 7.49
CA ALA A 51 30.65 -11.16 8.73
C ALA A 51 29.83 -9.94 9.21
N LEU A 52 30.37 -8.73 9.09
CA LEU A 52 29.66 -7.50 9.45
C LEU A 52 28.52 -7.18 8.48
N GLN A 53 28.73 -7.37 7.16
CA GLN A 53 27.68 -7.20 6.16
C GLN A 53 26.50 -8.16 6.40
N GLU A 54 26.78 -9.42 6.72
CA GLU A 54 25.75 -10.40 7.08
C GLU A 54 24.99 -10.03 8.36
N GLN A 55 25.66 -9.47 9.37
CA GLN A 55 24.99 -8.97 10.57
C GLN A 55 24.06 -7.79 10.26
N ILE A 56 24.51 -6.84 9.44
CA ILE A 56 23.67 -5.71 8.98
C ILE A 56 22.48 -6.24 8.16
N GLN A 57 22.69 -7.23 7.31
CA GLN A 57 21.63 -7.81 6.50
C GLN A 57 20.60 -8.56 7.35
N ARG A 58 21.05 -9.32 8.37
CA ARG A 58 20.17 -9.97 9.36
C ARG A 58 19.39 -8.94 10.17
N PHE A 59 20.03 -7.86 10.59
CA PHE A 59 19.38 -6.75 11.28
C PHE A 59 18.32 -6.09 10.37
N GLY A 60 18.68 -5.77 9.13
CA GLY A 60 17.79 -5.21 8.12
C GLY A 60 16.58 -6.11 7.86
N ARG A 61 16.79 -7.42 7.66
CA ARG A 61 15.69 -8.41 7.51
C ARG A 61 14.82 -8.56 8.75
N ASN A 62 15.36 -8.34 9.95
CA ASN A 62 14.58 -8.44 11.18
C ASN A 62 13.70 -7.19 11.41
N ILE A 63 14.20 -6.01 11.05
CA ILE A 63 13.44 -4.75 11.12
C ILE A 63 12.43 -4.66 9.95
N PHE A 64 12.85 -5.07 8.76
CA PHE A 64 12.05 -5.05 7.54
C PHE A 64 11.78 -6.49 7.09
N LYS A 65 10.71 -7.08 7.65
CA LYS A 65 10.15 -8.31 7.09
C LYS A 65 9.35 -7.98 5.83
N ASP A 66 9.33 -8.88 4.85
CA ASP A 66 8.45 -8.74 3.69
C ASP A 66 6.99 -8.60 4.17
N GLY A 67 6.38 -7.45 3.84
CA GLY A 67 5.04 -7.07 4.28
C GLY A 67 4.97 -6.15 5.50
N THR A 68 6.09 -5.86 6.18
CA THR A 68 6.12 -4.84 7.24
C THR A 68 6.07 -3.44 6.61
N ILE A 69 5.06 -2.67 6.98
CA ILE A 69 4.89 -1.28 6.54
C ILE A 69 6.02 -0.44 7.15
N VAL A 70 6.86 0.14 6.30
CA VAL A 70 7.83 1.16 6.72
C VAL A 70 7.07 2.46 6.91
N LEU A 71 6.86 2.91 8.15
CA LEU A 71 6.45 4.29 8.41
C LEU A 71 7.62 5.19 7.99
N PRO A 72 7.48 6.16 7.06
CA PRO A 72 6.29 6.88 6.60
C PRO A 72 5.82 6.55 5.16
N GLY A 73 6.28 5.45 4.57
CA GLY A 73 6.01 5.04 3.17
C GLY A 73 4.68 4.33 2.94
N ALA A 74 3.68 4.52 3.81
CA ALA A 74 2.34 3.98 3.59
C ALA A 74 1.66 4.75 2.45
N PHE A 75 1.78 4.25 1.22
CA PHE A 75 0.91 4.69 0.13
C PHE A 75 -0.29 3.75 0.09
N TYR A 76 -1.46 4.28 0.44
CA TYR A 76 -2.71 3.60 0.15
C TYR A 76 -2.94 3.72 -1.34
N LEU A 77 -2.74 2.62 -2.08
CA LEU A 77 -3.29 2.52 -3.42
C LEU A 77 -4.82 2.51 -3.26
N GLU A 78 -5.42 3.69 -3.35
CA GLU A 78 -6.82 3.81 -3.78
C GLU A 78 -6.87 3.40 -5.25
N THR A 79 -6.73 2.09 -5.52
CA THR A 79 -7.11 1.53 -6.82
C THR A 79 -8.57 1.90 -7.01
N ASN A 80 -8.79 2.80 -7.97
CA ASN A 80 -10.06 3.22 -8.51
C ASN A 80 -11.24 2.33 -8.05
N LEU A 81 -12.12 2.94 -7.25
CA LEU A 81 -13.51 2.52 -7.05
C LEU A 81 -13.76 1.21 -6.30
N GLY A 82 -12.76 0.46 -5.83
CA GLY A 82 -12.99 -0.72 -4.99
C GLY A 82 -13.96 -1.76 -5.58
N LEU A 83 -14.22 -1.72 -6.89
CA LEU A 83 -15.20 -2.57 -7.56
C LEU A 83 -14.55 -3.86 -8.11
N THR A 84 -13.61 -4.42 -7.36
CA THR A 84 -13.15 -5.80 -7.60
C THR A 84 -13.95 -6.69 -6.68
N ALA A 85 -14.69 -7.63 -7.25
CA ALA A 85 -15.51 -8.59 -6.52
C ALA A 85 -14.74 -9.17 -5.31
N GLY A 86 -15.29 -9.01 -4.11
CA GLY A 86 -14.70 -9.52 -2.87
C GLY A 86 -14.10 -8.47 -1.93
N ARG A 87 -14.01 -7.19 -2.31
CA ARG A 87 -13.66 -6.10 -1.37
C ARG A 87 -14.93 -5.39 -0.91
N GLY A 88 -15.12 -5.29 0.41
CA GLY A 88 -16.27 -4.61 1.00
C GLY A 88 -16.23 -3.10 0.72
N VAL A 89 -17.01 -2.63 -0.25
CA VAL A 89 -17.24 -1.20 -0.46
C VAL A 89 -18.47 -0.78 0.32
N ARG A 90 -18.41 0.39 0.96
CA ARG A 90 -19.54 0.97 1.67
C ARG A 90 -20.54 1.52 0.64
N TYR A 91 -21.81 1.15 0.80
CA TYR A 91 -22.88 1.55 -0.10
C TYR A 91 -24.12 2.00 0.65
N VAL A 92 -24.90 2.87 0.01
CA VAL A 92 -26.20 3.34 0.48
C VAL A 92 -27.23 3.05 -0.60
N LYS A 93 -28.35 2.43 -0.23
CA LYS A 93 -29.49 2.23 -1.13
C LYS A 93 -30.44 3.42 -1.00
N VAL A 94 -30.96 3.87 -2.13
CA VAL A 94 -31.86 5.01 -2.23
C VAL A 94 -33.20 4.52 -2.79
N ASN A 95 -34.30 5.04 -2.26
CA ASN A 95 -35.64 4.74 -2.76
C ASN A 95 -35.91 5.47 -4.07
N ASP A 96 -36.83 4.93 -4.89
CA ASP A 96 -37.16 5.53 -6.19
C ASP A 96 -37.90 6.87 -6.05
N THR A 97 -38.56 7.10 -4.91
CA THR A 97 -39.24 8.33 -4.55
C THR A 97 -38.70 8.93 -3.25
N ASP A 98 -38.65 10.26 -3.19
CA ASP A 98 -38.29 10.98 -1.97
C ASP A 98 -39.46 11.03 -0.96
N ALA A 99 -39.23 11.66 0.20
CA ALA A 99 -40.26 11.80 1.25
C ALA A 99 -41.47 12.66 0.83
N SER A 100 -41.36 13.38 -0.28
CA SER A 100 -42.42 14.22 -0.88
C SER A 100 -43.10 13.55 -2.07
N GLY A 101 -42.73 12.31 -2.42
CA GLY A 101 -43.28 11.54 -3.54
C GLY A 101 -42.69 11.90 -4.91
N ALA A 102 -41.63 12.72 -4.98
CA ALA A 102 -40.96 13.06 -6.23
C ALA A 102 -39.96 11.95 -6.63
N THR A 103 -39.86 11.67 -7.94
CA THR A 103 -38.94 10.67 -8.47
C THR A 103 -37.48 11.08 -8.29
N VAL A 104 -36.68 10.19 -7.70
CA VAL A 104 -35.24 10.38 -7.51
C VAL A 104 -34.49 9.89 -8.74
N SER A 105 -33.94 10.81 -9.53
CA SER A 105 -33.12 10.50 -10.70
C SER A 105 -31.63 10.39 -10.35
N MET A 106 -30.99 9.27 -10.72
CA MET A 106 -29.55 9.05 -10.50
C MET A 106 -28.67 9.85 -11.49
N SER A 107 -29.25 10.41 -12.55
CA SER A 107 -28.51 11.21 -13.54
C SER A 107 -27.96 12.52 -12.96
N GLN A 108 -28.66 13.15 -12.02
CA GLN A 108 -28.18 14.35 -11.33
C GLN A 108 -26.94 14.04 -10.50
N TRP A 109 -26.96 12.94 -9.74
CA TRP A 109 -25.83 12.47 -8.95
C TRP A 109 -24.62 12.09 -9.82
N GLN A 110 -24.85 11.46 -10.97
CA GLN A 110 -23.79 11.14 -11.92
C GLN A 110 -23.15 12.41 -12.53
N ASN A 111 -23.94 13.45 -12.81
CA ASN A 111 -23.42 14.73 -13.29
C ASN A 111 -22.53 15.41 -12.24
N PHE A 112 -22.93 15.40 -10.96
CA PHE A 112 -22.07 15.89 -9.88
C PHE A 112 -20.74 15.13 -9.80
N ILE A 113 -20.77 13.79 -9.91
CA ILE A 113 -19.54 12.96 -9.93
C ILE A 113 -18.66 13.31 -11.13
N ASN A 114 -19.26 13.49 -12.31
CA ASN A 114 -18.51 13.82 -13.53
C ASN A 114 -17.88 15.22 -13.44
N MET A 115 -18.57 16.21 -12.85
CA MET A 115 -18.02 17.54 -12.58
C MET A 115 -16.86 17.47 -11.56
N ALA A 116 -16.97 16.62 -10.55
CA ALA A 116 -15.89 16.38 -9.58
C ALA A 116 -14.65 15.73 -10.22
N LYS A 117 -14.85 14.78 -11.14
CA LYS A 117 -13.76 14.10 -11.86
C LYS A 117 -13.11 14.99 -12.92
N ALA A 118 -13.87 15.89 -13.54
CA ALA A 118 -13.36 16.83 -14.53
C ALA A 118 -12.46 17.91 -13.92
N ASN A 119 -12.69 18.29 -12.66
CA ASN A 119 -11.82 19.20 -11.91
C ASN A 119 -10.81 18.40 -11.07
N VAL A 120 -9.63 18.13 -11.65
CA VAL A 120 -8.50 17.41 -11.02
C VAL A 120 -7.98 18.08 -9.72
N GLY A 121 -8.51 19.25 -9.35
CA GLY A 121 -8.00 20.09 -8.26
C GLY A 121 -8.69 19.95 -6.90
N ASN A 122 -10.01 20.14 -6.79
CA ASN A 122 -10.66 20.26 -5.47
C ASN A 122 -12.19 20.40 -5.58
N THR A 123 -12.90 19.37 -6.04
CA THR A 123 -14.36 19.37 -5.92
C THR A 123 -14.79 18.00 -5.41
N THR A 124 -14.65 17.80 -4.11
CA THR A 124 -15.25 16.64 -3.43
C THR A 124 -16.76 16.87 -3.36
N VAL A 125 -17.53 16.07 -4.11
CA VAL A 125 -18.99 16.01 -3.95
C VAL A 125 -19.27 15.29 -2.64
N GLU A 126 -19.38 16.10 -1.58
CA GLU A 126 -19.78 15.64 -0.26
C GLU A 126 -21.29 15.76 -0.10
N ILE A 127 -21.93 14.66 0.27
CA ILE A 127 -23.30 14.67 0.78
C ILE A 127 -23.28 14.66 2.29
N ALA A 128 -24.16 15.44 2.91
CA ALA A 128 -24.37 15.45 4.35
C ALA A 128 -25.76 14.90 4.67
N GLY A 129 -25.84 13.97 5.62
CA GLY A 129 -27.12 13.54 6.17
C GLY A 129 -27.78 14.68 6.94
N LEU A 130 -29.02 15.06 6.57
CA LEU A 130 -29.73 16.18 7.18
C LEU A 130 -29.91 16.05 8.70
N THR A 131 -30.18 14.83 9.19
CA THR A 131 -30.40 14.57 10.62
C THR A 131 -29.12 14.13 11.34
N SER A 132 -28.22 13.41 10.67
CA SER A 132 -27.03 12.81 11.31
C SER A 132 -25.77 13.66 11.20
N GLY A 133 -25.72 14.63 10.28
CA GLY A 133 -24.55 15.45 9.98
C GLY A 133 -23.36 14.68 9.40
N ILE A 134 -23.54 13.39 9.09
CA ILE A 134 -22.48 12.51 8.54
C ILE A 134 -22.18 12.98 7.12
N LYS A 135 -20.91 13.25 6.82
CA LYS A 135 -20.43 13.61 5.49
C LYS A 135 -19.85 12.40 4.78
N ALA A 136 -20.20 12.25 3.52
CA ALA A 136 -19.67 11.21 2.67
C ALA A 136 -19.39 11.71 1.26
N ARG A 137 -18.26 11.28 0.69
CA ARG A 137 -17.91 11.49 -0.70
C ARG A 137 -18.54 10.40 -1.56
N ILE A 138 -19.29 10.78 -2.59
CA ILE A 138 -19.85 9.81 -3.55
C ILE A 138 -18.76 9.43 -4.56
N ILE A 139 -18.62 8.13 -4.79
CA ILE A 139 -17.60 7.55 -5.66
C ILE A 139 -18.22 7.12 -7.00
N GLN A 140 -19.38 6.47 -6.93
CA GLN A 140 -20.13 5.98 -8.09
C GLN A 140 -21.61 5.82 -7.77
N THR A 141 -22.45 6.01 -8.77
CA THR A 141 -23.88 5.70 -8.72
C THR A 141 -24.20 4.50 -9.62
N LEU A 142 -25.13 3.67 -9.19
CA LEU A 142 -25.78 2.65 -10.02
C LEU A 142 -27.28 2.92 -10.03
N ASP A 143 -27.84 3.02 -11.22
CA ASP A 143 -29.28 3.14 -11.38
C ASP A 143 -29.93 1.76 -11.24
N GLY A 144 -31.13 1.76 -10.67
CA GLY A 144 -31.90 0.59 -10.34
C GLY A 144 -33.35 0.96 -10.07
N LEU A 145 -34.16 -0.05 -9.79
CA LEU A 145 -35.58 0.11 -9.46
C LEU A 145 -35.87 -0.69 -8.19
N GLN A 146 -36.68 -0.13 -7.30
CA GLN A 146 -37.11 -0.80 -6.08
C GLN A 146 -37.95 -2.05 -6.35
N SER A 147 -38.61 -2.11 -7.51
CA SER A 147 -39.36 -3.28 -7.97
C SER A 147 -38.48 -4.44 -8.46
N SER A 148 -37.16 -4.23 -8.57
CA SER A 148 -36.18 -5.24 -8.98
C SER A 148 -35.26 -5.61 -7.81
N SER A 149 -34.51 -6.71 -7.94
CA SER A 149 -33.49 -7.11 -6.96
C SER A 149 -32.41 -6.04 -6.76
N ASN A 150 -32.24 -5.14 -7.74
CA ASN A 150 -31.26 -4.07 -7.75
C ASN A 150 -31.94 -2.69 -7.66
N SER A 151 -32.05 -2.18 -6.43
CA SER A 151 -32.45 -0.80 -6.15
C SER A 151 -31.32 0.20 -6.46
N LYS A 152 -31.67 1.47 -6.62
CA LYS A 152 -30.68 2.56 -6.80
C LYS A 152 -29.63 2.52 -5.68
N THR A 153 -28.35 2.51 -6.06
CA THR A 153 -27.24 2.30 -5.12
C THR A 153 -26.14 3.35 -5.31
N LEU A 154 -25.70 3.95 -4.21
CA LEU A 154 -24.59 4.89 -4.15
C LEU A 154 -23.40 4.25 -3.44
N TYR A 155 -22.24 4.23 -4.08
CA TYR A 155 -20.98 3.85 -3.43
C TYR A 155 -20.35 5.09 -2.80
N VAL A 156 -20.03 5.00 -1.52
CA VAL A 156 -19.62 6.16 -0.72
C VAL A 156 -18.35 5.89 0.10
N SER A 157 -17.55 6.93 0.30
CA SER A 157 -16.53 6.95 1.35
C SER A 157 -16.91 7.99 2.39
N TYR A 158 -17.11 7.57 3.63
CA TYR A 158 -17.40 8.50 4.73
C TYR A 158 -16.16 9.33 5.06
N THR A 159 -16.32 10.66 5.03
CA THR A 159 -15.27 11.63 5.34
C THR A 159 -15.43 12.19 6.75
N SER A 160 -16.63 12.10 7.35
CA SER A 160 -16.84 12.40 8.76
C SER A 160 -17.80 11.40 9.42
N ALA A 161 -17.65 11.24 10.74
CA ALA A 161 -18.63 10.57 11.58
C ALA A 161 -19.63 11.59 12.16
N SER A 162 -20.74 11.09 12.71
CA SER A 162 -21.71 11.94 13.40
C SER A 162 -21.07 12.52 14.67
N PRO A 163 -21.23 13.83 14.95
CA PRO A 163 -20.71 14.43 16.17
C PRO A 163 -21.41 13.92 17.45
N THR A 164 -22.55 13.24 17.33
CA THR A 164 -23.39 12.85 18.47
C THR A 164 -23.23 11.39 18.90
N ASN A 165 -22.57 10.55 18.09
CA ASN A 165 -22.40 9.13 18.39
C ASN A 165 -21.02 8.62 17.95
N SER A 166 -20.01 8.84 18.79
CA SER A 166 -18.60 8.48 18.58
C SER A 166 -18.29 7.01 18.89
N THR A 167 -19.25 6.09 18.81
CA THR A 167 -18.95 4.66 18.95
C THR A 167 -18.44 4.13 17.62
N GLN A 168 -17.12 4.19 17.46
CA GLN A 168 -16.40 3.41 16.45
C GLN A 168 -16.74 1.94 16.71
N LYS A 169 -17.54 1.32 15.83
CA LYS A 169 -17.72 -0.13 15.88
C LYS A 169 -16.38 -0.77 15.54
N VAL A 170 -15.76 -1.37 16.56
CA VAL A 170 -14.67 -2.35 16.40
C VAL A 170 -15.24 -3.58 15.68
#